data_AF-A0A7S1SRP2-F1
#
_entry.id   AF-A0A7S1SRP2-F1
#
_cell.length_a   1.000
_cell.length_b   1.000
_cell.length_c   1.000
_cell.angle_alpha   90.00
_cell.angle_beta   90.00
_cell.angle_gamma   90.00
#
_symmetry.space_group_name_H-M   'P 1'
#
loop_
_entity.id
_entity.type
_entity.pdbx_description
1 polymer ?
#
loop_
_entity_poly.entity_id
_entity_poly.type
_entity_poly.pdbx_seq_one_letter_code
_entity_poly.pdbx_strand_id
1 'polypeptide(L)'
;MSGQSSSPERCAEMAEYAFARSSFVKFMVGKLGEAGCKVDRRFAKVHHCDEAVVGGFGPGVGVVLCHNHMGSQDEVNRALTHELIHAYDHCRGVGLDWTDCDHHACSEVRAANLSGDCHWWQEVLRGNWTIQKQHQTCVK
;
A
#
# COMPACT_ATOMS: atom_id res chain seq x y z
N MET A 1 5.48 10.69 -10.11
CA MET A 1 5.78 9.87 -11.30
C MET A 1 4.53 9.09 -11.62
N SER A 2 3.92 9.36 -12.77
CA SER A 2 2.74 8.62 -13.24
C SER A 2 3.16 7.17 -13.52
N GLY A 3 2.68 6.23 -12.71
CA GLY A 3 2.85 4.80 -12.98
C GLY A 3 2.27 4.48 -14.36
N GLN A 4 2.88 3.55 -15.09
CA GLN A 4 2.30 3.10 -16.35
C GLN A 4 0.91 2.55 -16.08
N SER A 5 -0.09 2.85 -16.91
CA SER A 5 -1.44 2.30 -16.74
C SER A 5 -1.47 0.81 -17.11
N SER A 6 -2.16 -0.01 -16.35
CA SER A 6 -2.49 -1.40 -16.70
C SER A 6 -3.98 -1.58 -16.97
N SER A 7 -4.38 -2.67 -17.64
CA SER A 7 -5.79 -3.04 -17.73
C SER A 7 -6.31 -3.55 -16.36
N PRO A 8 -7.63 -3.48 -16.10
CA PRO A 8 -8.22 -4.01 -14.87
C PRO A 8 -7.85 -5.47 -14.62
N GLU A 9 -7.88 -6.31 -15.66
CA GLU A 9 -7.58 -7.74 -15.59
C GLU A 9 -6.12 -7.96 -15.22
N ARG A 10 -5.22 -7.19 -15.86
CA ARG A 10 -3.79 -7.30 -15.59
C ARG A 10 -3.45 -6.89 -14.16
N CYS A 11 -4.07 -5.82 -13.66
CA CYS A 11 -3.91 -5.39 -12.27
C CYS A 11 -4.44 -6.46 -11.29
N ALA A 12 -5.60 -7.07 -11.60
CA ALA A 12 -6.16 -8.14 -10.79
C ALA A 12 -5.25 -9.38 -10.74
N GLU A 13 -4.67 -9.79 -11.87
CA GLU A 13 -3.66 -10.88 -11.89
C GLU A 13 -2.45 -10.57 -11.01
N MET A 14 -1.95 -9.33 -11.07
CA MET A 14 -0.82 -8.91 -10.24
C MET A 14 -1.18 -8.88 -8.76
N ALA A 15 -2.41 -8.49 -8.40
CA ALA A 15 -2.90 -8.52 -7.03
C ALA A 15 -3.01 -9.96 -6.51
N GLU A 16 -3.58 -10.87 -7.31
CA GLU A 16 -3.65 -12.31 -7.01
C GLU A 16 -2.26 -12.91 -6.80
N TYR A 17 -1.32 -12.57 -7.69
CA TYR A 17 0.07 -12.96 -7.55
C TYR A 17 0.67 -12.42 -6.26
N ALA A 18 0.42 -11.17 -5.90
CA ALA A 18 0.93 -10.55 -4.69
C ALA A 18 0.45 -11.30 -3.43
N PHE A 19 -0.84 -11.59 -3.32
CA PHE A 19 -1.39 -12.41 -2.22
C PHE A 19 -0.77 -13.81 -2.16
N ALA A 20 -0.48 -14.42 -3.31
CA ALA A 20 0.06 -15.77 -3.37
C ALA A 20 1.59 -15.85 -3.12
N ARG A 21 2.34 -14.83 -3.55
CA ARG A 21 3.80 -14.91 -3.73
C ARG A 21 4.60 -13.79 -3.07
N SER A 22 4.04 -12.59 -2.90
CA SER A 22 4.78 -11.48 -2.26
C SER A 22 4.98 -11.76 -0.77
N SER A 23 6.23 -11.74 -0.31
CA SER A 23 6.59 -12.00 1.09
C SER A 23 5.97 -10.97 2.03
N PHE A 24 6.00 -9.68 1.66
CA PHE A 24 5.45 -8.59 2.46
C PHE A 24 3.93 -8.65 2.55
N VAL A 25 3.23 -8.88 1.44
CA VAL A 25 1.77 -9.03 1.44
C VAL A 25 1.35 -10.22 2.31
N LYS A 26 1.99 -11.38 2.15
CA LYS A 26 1.71 -12.56 2.97
C LYS A 26 2.00 -12.33 4.44
N PHE A 27 3.09 -11.63 4.76
CA PHE A 27 3.42 -11.27 6.13
C PHE A 27 2.31 -10.40 6.75
N MET A 28 1.87 -9.36 6.05
CA MET A 28 0.81 -8.47 6.54
C MET A 28 -0.54 -9.19 6.67
N VAL A 29 -0.92 -10.03 5.71
CA VAL A 29 -2.13 -10.87 5.81
C VAL A 29 -2.05 -11.80 7.03
N GLY A 30 -0.87 -12.38 7.31
CA GLY A 30 -0.63 -13.17 8.52
C GLY A 30 -0.82 -12.36 9.80
N LYS A 31 -0.23 -11.16 9.88
CA LYS A 31 -0.35 -10.27 11.04
C LYS A 31 -1.75 -9.75 11.28
N LEU A 32 -2.49 -9.44 10.21
CA LEU A 32 -3.92 -9.14 10.28
C LEU A 32 -4.71 -10.33 10.85
N GLY A 33 -4.40 -11.55 10.42
CA GLY A 33 -5.00 -12.77 10.94
C GLY A 33 -4.71 -13.02 12.42
N GLU A 34 -3.46 -12.84 12.87
CA GLU A 34 -3.05 -12.91 14.28
C GLU A 34 -3.75 -11.85 15.14
N ALA A 35 -4.00 -10.67 14.58
CA ALA A 35 -4.70 -9.57 15.25
C ALA A 35 -6.23 -9.75 15.31
N GLY A 36 -6.79 -10.78 14.67
CA GLY A 36 -8.22 -11.07 14.63
C GLY A 36 -8.97 -10.47 13.44
N CYS A 37 -8.29 -9.76 12.53
CA CYS A 37 -8.88 -9.15 11.33
C CYS A 37 -8.46 -9.91 10.08
N LYS A 38 -8.87 -11.18 9.98
CA LYS A 38 -8.51 -12.03 8.83
C LYS A 38 -9.03 -11.40 7.52
N VAL A 39 -8.14 -11.28 6.55
CA VAL A 39 -8.44 -10.82 5.19
C VAL A 39 -8.07 -11.90 4.18
N ASP A 40 -8.72 -11.87 3.01
CA ASP A 40 -8.37 -12.71 1.87
C ASP A 40 -8.21 -11.86 0.61
N ARG A 41 -7.95 -12.50 -0.53
CA ARG A 41 -7.74 -11.83 -1.83
C ARG A 41 -8.88 -10.86 -2.23
N ARG A 42 -10.12 -11.12 -1.80
CA ARG A 42 -11.30 -10.30 -2.11
C ARG A 42 -11.32 -8.98 -1.31
N PHE A 43 -10.42 -8.86 -0.34
CA PHE A 43 -10.23 -7.63 0.43
C PHE A 43 -9.63 -6.51 -0.42
N ALA A 44 -8.93 -6.84 -1.51
CA ALA A 44 -8.45 -5.86 -2.48
C ALA A 44 -9.33 -5.88 -3.75
N LYS A 45 -9.76 -4.71 -4.18
CA LYS A 45 -10.56 -4.52 -5.40
C LYS A 45 -9.84 -3.60 -6.37
N VAL A 46 -9.95 -3.91 -7.65
CA VAL A 46 -9.35 -3.13 -8.72
C VAL A 46 -10.38 -2.15 -9.28
N HIS A 47 -10.02 -0.88 -9.40
CA HIS A 47 -10.87 0.19 -9.88
C HIS A 47 -10.13 1.12 -10.83
N HIS A 48 -10.88 1.83 -11.67
CA HIS A 48 -10.41 3.05 -12.31
C HIS A 48 -10.59 4.21 -11.33
N CYS A 49 -9.55 5.05 -11.16
CA CYS A 49 -9.58 6.19 -10.26
C CYS A 49 -9.30 7.48 -11.03
N ASP A 50 -10.13 8.51 -10.84
CA ASP A 50 -9.95 9.79 -11.51
C ASP A 50 -8.86 10.62 -10.83
N GLU A 51 -8.70 10.43 -9.53
CA GLU A 51 -7.64 11.01 -8.70
C GLU A 51 -6.29 10.38 -9.03
N ALA A 52 -5.22 11.16 -8.93
CA ALA A 52 -3.84 10.71 -9.15
C ALA A 52 -3.29 9.92 -7.93
N VAL A 53 -3.99 8.85 -7.54
CA VAL A 53 -3.63 7.96 -6.43
C VAL A 53 -3.47 6.53 -6.94
N VAL A 54 -2.56 5.77 -6.32
CA VAL A 54 -2.34 4.36 -6.69
C VAL A 54 -3.33 3.42 -6.01
N GLY A 55 -3.97 3.84 -4.93
CA GLY A 55 -4.91 3.02 -4.19
C GLY A 55 -5.35 3.71 -2.91
N GLY A 56 -6.02 2.94 -2.05
CA GLY A 56 -6.40 3.40 -0.72
C GLY A 56 -7.07 2.32 0.11
N PHE A 57 -7.03 2.48 1.43
CA PHE A 57 -7.75 1.68 2.41
C PHE A 57 -8.94 2.46 2.96
N GLY A 58 -10.10 1.80 3.04
CA GLY A 58 -11.29 2.32 3.71
C GLY A 58 -11.81 1.36 4.79
N PRO A 59 -12.06 1.80 6.03
CA PRO A 59 -12.74 1.01 7.05
C PRO A 59 -14.07 0.45 6.55
N GLY A 60 -14.26 -0.87 6.66
CA GLY A 60 -15.46 -1.57 6.17
C GLY A 60 -15.56 -1.72 4.63
N VAL A 61 -14.66 -1.11 3.86
CA VAL A 61 -14.61 -1.21 2.39
C VAL A 61 -13.52 -2.20 1.95
N GLY A 62 -12.34 -2.11 2.56
CA GLY A 62 -11.14 -2.87 2.18
C GLY A 62 -10.15 -2.02 1.40
N VAL A 63 -9.32 -2.67 0.60
CA VAL A 63 -8.29 -2.05 -0.24
C VAL A 63 -8.83 -1.80 -1.64
N VAL A 64 -8.54 -0.62 -2.18
CA VAL A 64 -8.74 -0.26 -3.59
C VAL A 64 -7.38 -0.11 -4.26
N LEU A 65 -7.23 -0.72 -5.44
CA LEU A 65 -6.06 -0.57 -6.30
C LEU A 65 -6.49 0.10 -7.60
N CYS A 66 -5.86 1.23 -7.94
CA CYS A 66 -6.18 2.02 -9.12
C CYS A 66 -5.37 1.54 -10.32
N HIS A 67 -5.94 0.66 -11.16
CA HIS A 67 -5.20 0.02 -12.27
C HIS A 67 -4.61 1.02 -13.26
N ASN A 68 -5.26 2.19 -13.41
CA ASN A 68 -4.85 3.23 -14.35
C ASN A 68 -3.63 4.04 -13.88
N HIS A 69 -3.14 3.80 -12.65
CA HIS A 69 -1.96 4.47 -12.07
C HIS A 69 -0.84 3.49 -11.68
N MET A 70 -0.94 2.22 -12.08
CA MET A 70 0.08 1.19 -11.81
C MET A 70 0.19 0.17 -12.94
N GLY A 71 1.42 -0.22 -13.29
CA GLY A 71 1.70 -0.99 -14.51
C GLY A 71 2.56 -2.22 -14.26
N SER A 72 3.22 -2.28 -13.11
CA SER A 72 4.17 -3.32 -12.75
C SER A 72 3.78 -4.09 -11.50
N GLN A 73 4.26 -5.33 -11.41
CA GLN A 73 4.05 -6.18 -10.24
C GLN A 73 4.61 -5.56 -8.96
N ASP A 74 5.74 -4.86 -9.05
CA ASP A 74 6.38 -4.18 -7.92
C ASP A 74 5.52 -3.02 -7.41
N GLU A 75 4.91 -2.22 -8.29
CA GLU A 75 3.96 -1.18 -7.90
C GLU A 75 2.75 -1.76 -7.17
N VAL A 76 2.17 -2.85 -7.69
CA VAL A 76 1.02 -3.53 -7.06
C VAL A 76 1.40 -4.13 -5.71
N ASN A 77 2.56 -4.80 -5.62
CA ASN A 77 3.06 -5.39 -4.37
C ASN A 77 3.19 -4.32 -3.27
N ARG A 78 3.74 -3.16 -3.65
CA ARG A 78 4.01 -2.06 -2.74
C ARG A 78 2.74 -1.35 -2.31
N ALA A 79 1.89 -0.97 -3.27
CA ALA A 79 0.59 -0.36 -3.00
C ALA A 79 -0.25 -1.26 -2.10
N LEU A 80 -0.38 -2.55 -2.43
CA LEU A 80 -1.13 -3.50 -1.60
C LEU A 80 -0.52 -3.65 -0.20
N THR A 81 0.81 -3.67 -0.07
CA THR A 81 1.46 -3.74 1.25
C THR A 81 1.18 -2.48 2.07
N HIS A 82 1.27 -1.30 1.44
CA HIS A 82 0.96 0.00 2.04
C HIS A 82 -0.47 0.01 2.61
N GLU A 83 -1.45 -0.35 1.79
CA GLU A 83 -2.86 -0.35 2.23
C GLU A 83 -3.15 -1.44 3.29
N LEU A 84 -2.43 -2.57 3.27
CA LEU A 84 -2.55 -3.58 4.33
C LEU A 84 -1.95 -3.11 5.67
N ILE A 85 -0.98 -2.19 5.66
CA ILE A 85 -0.48 -1.55 6.88
C ILE A 85 -1.55 -0.64 7.48
N HIS A 86 -2.26 0.15 6.66
CA HIS A 86 -3.42 0.91 7.12
C HIS A 86 -4.52 0.02 7.69
N ALA A 87 -4.82 -1.09 7.01
CA ALA A 87 -5.76 -2.08 7.51
C ALA A 87 -5.32 -2.67 8.86
N TYR A 88 -4.01 -2.92 9.04
CA TYR A 88 -3.45 -3.43 10.29
C TYR A 88 -3.52 -2.38 11.41
N ASP A 89 -3.19 -1.13 11.11
CA ASP A 89 -3.29 -0.01 12.04
C ASP A 89 -4.74 0.20 12.50
N HIS A 90 -5.70 0.13 11.58
CA HIS A 90 -7.12 0.17 11.93
C HIS A 90 -7.55 -1.02 12.81
N CYS A 91 -7.10 -2.23 12.46
CA CYS A 91 -7.42 -3.45 13.21
C CYS A 91 -6.91 -3.40 14.66
N ARG A 92 -5.71 -2.86 14.87
CA ARG A 92 -5.03 -2.83 16.18
C ARG A 92 -5.30 -1.55 16.97
N GLY A 93 -5.54 -0.44 16.27
CA GLY A 93 -5.64 0.90 16.82
C GLY A 93 -6.98 1.12 17.49
N VAL A 94 -7.07 0.81 18.78
CA VAL A 94 -8.18 1.28 19.62
C VAL A 94 -8.15 2.81 19.61
N GLY A 95 -9.15 3.45 19.00
CA GLY A 95 -9.26 4.91 18.93
C GLY A 95 -8.59 5.57 17.72
N LEU A 96 -8.22 4.81 16.68
CA LEU A 96 -7.78 5.41 15.41
C LEU A 96 -8.96 6.12 14.73
N ASP A 97 -8.84 7.43 14.55
CA ASP A 97 -9.82 8.27 13.86
C ASP A 97 -9.25 8.72 12.52
N TRP A 98 -9.85 8.24 11.42
CA TRP A 98 -9.44 8.58 10.05
C TRP A 98 -9.84 9.99 9.62
N THR A 99 -10.62 10.71 10.43
CA THR A 99 -10.94 12.13 10.21
C THR A 99 -9.97 13.06 10.95
N ASP A 100 -9.17 12.52 11.86
CA ASP A 100 -8.09 13.24 12.54
C ASP A 100 -6.81 13.20 11.69
N CYS A 101 -6.29 14.38 11.35
CA CYS A 101 -5.12 14.49 10.47
C CYS A 101 -3.85 13.89 11.09
N ASP A 102 -3.67 13.95 12.41
CA ASP A 102 -2.48 13.44 13.07
C ASP A 102 -2.51 11.91 13.09
N HIS A 103 -3.67 11.32 13.38
CA HIS A 103 -3.86 9.88 13.30
C HIS A 103 -3.65 9.33 11.89
N HIS A 104 -4.21 10.01 10.88
CA HIS A 104 -4.01 9.62 9.48
C HIS A 104 -2.52 9.73 9.11
N ALA A 105 -1.87 10.87 9.37
CA ALA A 105 -0.45 11.07 9.09
C ALA A 105 0.45 10.04 9.79
N CYS A 106 0.17 9.68 11.05
CA CYS A 106 0.91 8.64 11.76
C CYS A 106 0.83 7.27 11.06
N SER A 107 -0.31 6.93 10.48
CA SER A 107 -0.47 5.69 9.72
C SER A 107 0.25 5.76 8.37
N GLU A 108 0.19 6.89 7.67
CA GLU A 108 0.93 7.14 6.41
C GLU A 108 2.45 7.01 6.59
N VAL A 109 2.99 7.62 7.64
CA VAL A 109 4.43 7.52 7.98
C VAL A 109 4.84 6.06 8.18
N ARG A 110 4.00 5.27 8.87
CA ARG A 110 4.26 3.84 9.08
C ARG A 110 4.17 3.06 7.78
N ALA A 111 3.16 3.33 6.96
CA ALA A 111 2.97 2.69 5.67
C ALA A 111 4.15 2.97 4.74
N ALA A 112 4.55 4.23 4.58
CA ALA A 112 5.69 4.65 3.77
C ALA A 112 7.03 4.01 4.22
N ASN A 113 7.20 3.84 5.53
CA ASN A 113 8.39 3.23 6.13
C ASN A 113 8.48 1.73 5.88
N LEU A 114 7.35 1.01 5.94
CA LEU A 114 7.32 -0.47 5.98
C LEU A 114 6.89 -1.13 4.66
N SER A 115 6.23 -0.40 3.75
CA SER A 115 5.76 -0.92 2.45
C SER A 115 6.87 -1.07 1.41
N GLY A 116 8.00 -0.40 1.63
CA GLY A 116 9.05 -0.22 0.63
C GLY A 116 8.86 0.99 -0.26
N ASP A 117 7.90 1.88 0.04
CA ASP A 117 7.74 3.17 -0.65
C ASP A 117 8.98 4.02 -0.59
N CYS A 118 9.64 4.06 0.57
CA CYS A 118 10.86 4.82 0.79
C CYS A 118 12.14 3.99 0.61
N HIS A 119 12.11 2.90 -0.16
CA HIS A 119 13.33 2.18 -0.53
C HIS A 119 14.25 3.05 -1.40
N TRP A 120 15.56 2.95 -1.21
CA TRP A 120 16.55 3.79 -1.90
C TRP A 120 16.43 3.77 -3.42
N TRP A 121 16.10 2.62 -4.02
CA TRP A 121 15.94 2.50 -5.47
C TRP A 121 14.69 3.21 -5.99
N GLN A 122 13.65 3.30 -5.16
CA GLN A 122 12.45 4.11 -5.45
C GLN A 122 12.78 5.60 -5.38
N GLU A 123 13.61 6.02 -4.43
CA GLU A 123 14.10 7.39 -4.35
C GLU A 123 14.97 7.76 -5.56
N VAL A 124 15.85 6.86 -5.99
CA VAL A 124 16.62 7.03 -7.24
C VAL A 124 15.70 7.19 -8.45
N LEU A 125 14.66 6.35 -8.56
CA LEU A 125 13.65 6.50 -9.62
C LEU A 125 12.95 7.86 -9.54
N ARG A 126 12.59 8.32 -8.33
CA ARG A 126 12.00 9.66 -8.09
C ARG A 126 12.97 10.82 -8.36
N GLY A 127 14.23 10.55 -8.71
CA GLY A 127 15.25 11.56 -9.00
C GLY A 127 16.01 12.05 -7.76
N ASN A 128 15.86 11.36 -6.62
CA ASN A 128 16.59 11.64 -5.38
C ASN A 128 17.87 10.80 -5.33
N TRP A 129 19.01 11.43 -5.65
CA TRP A 129 20.32 10.76 -5.79
C TRP A 129 21.18 10.77 -4.52
N THR A 130 20.72 11.45 -3.48
CA THR A 130 21.46 11.51 -2.22
C THR A 130 21.41 10.14 -1.53
N ILE A 131 22.51 9.69 -0.93
CA ILE A 131 22.54 8.38 -0.23
C ILE A 131 22.32 8.56 1.28
N GLN A 132 22.79 9.69 1.84
CA GLN A 132 22.66 9.97 3.27
C GLN A 132 21.24 10.43 3.62
N LYS A 133 20.66 9.81 4.65
CA LYS A 133 19.38 10.18 5.30
C LYS A 133 18.15 10.28 4.37
N GLN A 134 18.20 9.75 3.15
CA GLN A 134 17.06 9.85 2.22
C GLN A 134 15.84 9.08 2.69
N HIS A 135 16.02 7.91 3.27
CA HIS A 135 14.91 7.16 3.86
C HIS A 135 14.18 7.98 4.94
N GLN A 136 14.92 8.66 5.83
CA GLN A 136 14.32 9.58 6.82
C GLN A 136 13.73 10.86 6.22
N THR A 137 14.13 11.21 5.01
CA THR A 137 13.54 12.35 4.30
C THR A 137 12.22 11.96 3.64
N CYS A 138 12.12 10.72 3.15
CA CYS A 138 10.91 10.17 2.55
C CYS A 138 9.86 9.76 3.58
N VAL A 139 10.28 9.21 4.73
CA VAL A 139 9.38 8.82 5.83
C VAL A 139 9.07 10.05 6.70
N LYS A 140 8.13 10.89 6.25
CA LYS A 140 7.68 12.12 6.93
C LYS A 140 6.20 12.36 6.74
#